data_AF-A0A920TG11-F1
#
_entry.id   AF-A0A920TG11-F1
#
_cell.length_a   1.000
_cell.length_b   1.000
_cell.length_c   1.000
_cell.angle_alpha   90.00
_cell.angle_beta   90.00
_cell.angle_gamma   90.00
#
_symmetry.space_group_name_H-M   'P 1'
#
loop_
_entity.id
_entity.type
_entity.pdbx_description
1 polymer ?
#
loop_
_entity_poly.entity_id
_entity_poly.type
_entity_poly.pdbx_seq_one_letter_code
_entity_poly.pdbx_strand_id
1 'polypeptide(L)'
;MSFSYPANWTLFQHQHDIEFQGPIGAVTIMITDVPMRELEQFAQDFFTESDEYTEESRDALDEPSGYISIGNLRMEPNKLV
;
A
#
# COMPACT_ATOMS: atom_id res chain seq x y z
N MET A 1 6.22 -13.83 -6.71
CA MET A 1 7.10 -12.63 -6.66
C MET A 1 7.90 -12.70 -5.36
N SER A 2 9.19 -12.35 -5.38
CA SER A 2 10.02 -12.26 -4.15
C SER A 2 10.59 -10.86 -4.10
N PHE A 3 10.48 -10.20 -2.94
CA PHE A 3 10.91 -8.83 -2.70
C PHE A 3 11.86 -8.80 -1.50
N SER A 4 12.91 -8.00 -1.60
CA SER A 4 13.85 -7.74 -0.50
C SER A 4 13.61 -6.35 0.06
N TYR A 5 13.44 -6.26 1.38
CA TYR A 5 13.26 -5.00 2.11
C TYR A 5 14.34 -4.81 3.16
N PRO A 6 14.60 -3.56 3.59
CA PRO A 6 15.59 -3.28 4.62
C PRO A 6 15.30 -4.03 5.92
N ALA A 7 16.33 -4.57 6.57
CA ALA A 7 16.18 -5.40 7.76
C ALA A 7 15.60 -4.66 8.98
N ASN A 8 15.61 -3.32 8.97
CA ASN A 8 15.03 -2.49 10.02
C ASN A 8 13.54 -2.13 9.78
N TRP A 9 12.92 -2.69 8.75
CA TRP A 9 11.49 -2.50 8.48
C TRP A 9 10.66 -3.65 9.08
N THR A 10 9.47 -3.31 9.55
CA THR A 10 8.51 -4.27 10.12
C THR A 10 7.54 -4.74 9.05
N LEU A 11 7.28 -6.04 8.99
CA LEU A 11 6.29 -6.66 8.11
C LEU A 11 4.98 -6.84 8.86
N PHE A 12 3.88 -6.34 8.31
CA PHE A 12 2.52 -6.64 8.73
C PHE A 12 1.81 -7.42 7.62
N GLN A 13 1.16 -8.52 8.00
CA GLN A 13 0.32 -9.31 7.09
C GLN A 13 -1.13 -9.11 7.49
N HIS A 14 -1.89 -8.48 6.62
CA HIS A 14 -3.32 -8.27 6.77
C HIS A 14 -4.10 -9.25 5.91
N GLN A 15 -5.44 -9.20 5.97
CA GLN A 15 -6.29 -10.12 5.23
C GLN A 15 -6.17 -9.92 3.70
N HIS A 16 -5.89 -8.69 3.25
CA HIS A 16 -5.94 -8.33 1.83
C HIS A 16 -4.62 -7.72 1.31
N ASP A 17 -3.66 -7.47 2.20
CA ASP A 17 -2.43 -6.77 1.87
C ASP A 17 -1.28 -7.17 2.79
N ILE A 18 -0.07 -6.82 2.34
CA ILE A 18 1.17 -6.90 3.09
C ILE A 18 1.73 -5.49 3.17
N GLU A 19 1.98 -5.02 4.38
CA GLU A 19 2.57 -3.71 4.63
C GLU A 19 3.99 -3.86 5.17
N PHE A 20 4.91 -3.05 4.62
CA PHE A 20 6.28 -2.91 5.11
C PHE A 20 6.46 -1.50 5.67
N GLN A 21 6.63 -1.37 6.98
CA GLN A 21 6.81 -0.07 7.64
C GLN A 21 8.27 0.18 7.99
N GLY A 22 8.78 1.33 7.57
CA GLY A 22 10.12 1.82 7.87
C GLY A 22 10.13 3.15 8.61
N PRO A 23 11.32 3.66 9.01
CA PRO A 23 11.42 4.91 9.76
C PRO A 23 10.97 6.17 9.00
N ILE A 24 10.85 6.11 7.68
CA ILE A 24 10.58 7.26 6.79
C ILE A 24 9.38 6.96 5.85
N GLY A 25 8.52 5.99 6.19
CA GLY A 25 7.33 5.69 5.39
C GLY A 25 6.93 4.22 5.40
N ALA A 26 5.93 3.88 4.59
CA ALA A 26 5.42 2.52 4.43
C ALA A 26 5.26 2.15 2.96
N VAL A 27 5.38 0.86 2.65
CA VAL A 27 5.09 0.27 1.34
C VAL A 27 3.99 -0.75 1.53
N THR A 28 2.86 -0.59 0.85
CA THR A 28 1.73 -1.52 0.90
C THR A 28 1.61 -2.27 -0.42
N ILE A 29 1.64 -3.60 -0.35
CA ILE A 29 1.42 -4.49 -1.49
C ILE A 29 0.09 -5.21 -1.27
N MET A 30 -0.92 -4.84 -2.03
CA MET A 30 -2.23 -5.45 -1.96
C MET A 30 -2.40 -6.47 -3.09
N ILE A 31 -2.87 -7.67 -2.76
CA ILE A 31 -3.20 -8.71 -3.74
C ILE A 31 -4.71 -8.77 -3.84
N THR A 32 -5.25 -8.49 -5.03
CA THR A 32 -6.70 -8.45 -5.28
C THR A 32 -7.06 -9.36 -6.44
N ASP A 33 -8.24 -10.00 -6.35
CA ASP A 33 -8.84 -10.81 -7.43
C ASP A 33 -9.66 -9.95 -8.41
N VAL A 34 -9.59 -8.62 -8.28
CA VAL A 34 -10.33 -7.68 -9.12
C VAL A 34 -9.85 -7.78 -10.58
N PRO A 35 -10.77 -7.87 -11.56
CA PRO A 35 -10.40 -7.88 -12.97
C PRO A 35 -9.57 -6.65 -13.36
N MET A 36 -8.55 -6.79 -14.22
CA MET A 36 -7.69 -5.69 -14.68
C MET A 36 -8.45 -4.41 -15.09
N ARG A 37 -9.60 -4.56 -15.76
CA ARG A 37 -10.45 -3.44 -16.19
C ARG A 37 -11.09 -2.63 -15.05
N GLU A 38 -11.20 -3.24 -13.87
CA GLU A 38 -11.80 -2.67 -12.65
C GLU A 38 -10.72 -2.25 -11.63
N LEU A 39 -9.45 -2.61 -11.90
CA LEU A 39 -8.33 -2.40 -10.99
C LEU A 39 -8.04 -0.91 -10.74
N GLU A 40 -8.18 -0.06 -11.77
CA GLU A 40 -7.96 1.39 -11.64
C GLU A 40 -9.02 2.05 -10.74
N GLN A 41 -10.29 1.66 -10.91
CA GLN A 41 -11.38 2.16 -10.08
C GLN A 41 -11.22 1.67 -8.65
N PHE A 42 -10.91 0.39 -8.46
CA PHE A 42 -10.61 -0.17 -7.15
C PHE A 42 -9.47 0.59 -6.46
N ALA A 43 -8.38 0.87 -7.18
CA ALA A 43 -7.25 1.60 -6.62
C ALA A 43 -7.62 3.06 -6.32
N GLN A 44 -8.44 3.71 -7.14
CA GLN A 44 -8.97 5.04 -6.80
C GLN A 44 -9.80 5.00 -5.52
N ASP A 45 -10.74 4.07 -5.39
CA ASP A 45 -11.60 3.99 -4.21
C ASP A 45 -10.76 3.71 -2.95
N PHE A 46 -9.85 2.74 -3.02
CA PHE A 46 -9.01 2.34 -1.88
C PHE A 46 -8.06 3.46 -1.40
N PHE A 47 -7.38 4.14 -2.32
CA PHE A 47 -6.39 5.16 -1.96
C PHE A 47 -6.99 6.57 -1.79
N THR A 48 -8.16 6.86 -2.36
CA THR A 48 -8.82 8.17 -2.23
C THR A 48 -9.72 8.24 -1.00
N GLU A 49 -10.32 7.12 -0.57
CA GLU A 49 -11.20 7.09 0.62
C GLU A 49 -10.44 6.88 1.94
N SER A 50 -9.12 6.66 1.90
CA SER A 50 -8.33 6.51 3.12
C SER A 50 -7.92 7.87 3.70
N ASP A 51 -8.47 8.21 4.86
CA ASP A 51 -8.00 9.35 5.67
C ASP A 51 -6.57 9.15 6.20
N GLU A 52 -6.03 7.93 6.11
CA GLU A 52 -4.78 7.49 6.73
C GLU A 52 -3.61 7.42 5.74
N TYR A 53 -3.85 7.42 4.43
CA TYR A 53 -2.80 7.26 3.41
C TYR A 53 -2.94 8.30 2.30
N THR A 54 -1.85 8.98 1.96
CA THR A 54 -1.79 9.89 0.80
C THR A 54 -0.82 9.33 -0.23
N GLU A 55 -1.37 8.91 -1.37
CA GLU A 55 -0.60 8.38 -2.50
C GLU A 55 0.24 9.49 -3.16
N GLU A 56 1.52 9.20 -3.43
CA GLU A 56 2.41 10.06 -4.23
C GLU A 56 2.58 9.55 -5.66
N SER A 57 2.66 8.22 -5.84
CA SER A 57 2.83 7.60 -7.16
C SER A 57 2.32 6.15 -7.17
N ARG A 58 2.03 5.63 -8.36
CA ARG A 58 1.67 4.22 -8.57
C ARG A 58 2.29 3.66 -9.85
N ASP A 59 2.69 2.39 -9.80
CA ASP A 59 3.16 1.62 -10.94
C ASP A 59 2.29 0.38 -11.15
N ALA A 60 1.92 0.11 -12.40
CA ALA A 60 1.16 -1.09 -12.77
C ALA A 60 2.06 -2.33 -12.79
N LEU A 61 1.51 -3.45 -12.34
CA LEU A 61 2.12 -4.77 -12.42
C LEU A 61 1.33 -5.61 -13.43
N ASP A 62 2.03 -6.15 -14.43
CA ASP A 62 1.40 -6.98 -15.46
C ASP A 62 1.18 -8.43 -14.99
N GLU A 63 2.08 -8.99 -14.16
CA GLU A 63 1.97 -10.35 -13.61
C GLU A 63 2.59 -10.46 -12.18
N PRO A 64 1.77 -10.62 -11.12
CA PRO A 64 0.30 -10.63 -11.13
C PRO A 64 -0.25 -9.24 -11.46
N SER A 65 -1.41 -9.22 -12.11
CA SER A 65 -2.20 -8.01 -12.35
C SER A 65 -2.40 -7.23 -11.05
N GLY A 66 -1.88 -6.01 -10.96
CA GLY A 66 -1.91 -5.25 -9.72
C GLY A 66 -1.30 -3.86 -9.85
N TYR A 67 -1.19 -3.16 -8.72
CA TYR A 67 -0.45 -1.91 -8.62
C TYR A 67 0.47 -1.95 -7.40
N ILE A 68 1.62 -1.30 -7.52
CA ILE A 68 2.43 -0.89 -6.37
C ILE A 68 2.17 0.61 -6.19
N SER A 69 1.64 0.97 -5.03
CA SER A 69 1.45 2.37 -4.65
C SER A 69 2.55 2.79 -3.67
N ILE A 70 3.09 3.99 -3.87
CA ILE A 70 4.05 4.64 -2.98
C ILE A 70 3.39 5.91 -2.46
N GLY A 71 3.39 6.07 -1.14
CA GLY A 71 2.74 7.19 -0.48
C GLY A 71 3.13 7.27 0.99
N ASN A 72 2.50 8.21 1.69
CA ASN A 72 2.77 8.43 3.11
C ASN A 72 1.54 8.11 3.92
N LEU A 73 1.74 7.42 5.04
CA LEU A 73 0.74 7.38 6.09
C LEU A 73 0.65 8.77 6.73
N ARG A 74 -0.56 9.31 6.82
CA ARG A 74 -0.82 10.50 7.62
C ARG A 74 -0.62 10.10 9.08
N MET A 75 0.46 10.58 9.70
CA MET A 75 0.61 10.44 11.14
C MET A 75 -0.57 11.15 11.79
N GLU A 76 -1.43 10.42 12.54
CA GLU A 76 -2.39 11.08 13.40
C GLU A 76 -1.63 12.04 14.33
N PRO A 77 -1.93 13.35 14.33
CA PRO A 77 -1.33 14.24 15.31
C PRO A 77 -1.95 13.91 16.67
N ASN A 78 -1.18 13.22 17.52
CA ASN A 78 -1.40 12.97 18.94
C ASN A 78 -2.59 12.07 19.34
N LYS A 79 -2.29 10.80 19.63
CA LYS A 79 -2.69 10.19 20.91
C LYS A 79 -1.52 10.22 21.88
N LEU A 80 -1.14 11.42 22.32
CA LEU A 80 -0.38 11.59 23.55
C LEU A 80 -1.38 11.62 24.71
N VAL A 81 -1.14 10.73 25.67
CA VAL A 81 -1.84 10.54 26.95
C VAL A 81 -1.99 11.83 27.73
#